data_AF-A0A383ZZB3-F1
#
_entry.id   AF-A0A383ZZB3-F1
#
_cell.length_a   1.000
_cell.length_b   1.000
_cell.length_c   1.000
_cell.angle_alpha   90.00
_cell.angle_beta   90.00
_cell.angle_gamma   90.00
#
_symmetry.space_group_name_H-M   'P 1'
#
loop_
_entity.id
_entity.type
_entity.pdbx_description
1 polymer ?
#
loop_
_entity_poly.entity_id
_entity_poly.type
_entity_poly.pdbx_seq_one_letter_code
_entity_poly.pdbx_strand_id
1 'polypeptide(L)' 'MEAAINMEKNLNQALLDLHALGCARADPHLCDFLESHFLDEEVKLIKKMGDHLTNLRRLAGPQAGLGEYLFERLTVKYD' A
#
# COMPACT_ATOMS: atom_id res chain seq x y z
N MET A 1 3.54 10.53 2.87
CA MET A 1 2.90 9.44 2.09
C MET A 1 3.89 8.68 1.22
N GLU A 2 4.74 9.35 0.43
CA GLU A 2 5.75 8.67 -0.40
C GLU A 2 6.66 7.71 0.37
N ALA A 3 7.15 8.13 1.55
CA ALA A 3 7.94 7.27 2.43
C ALA A 3 7.19 5.99 2.85
N ALA A 4 5.90 6.11 3.16
CA ALA A 4 5.07 4.99 3.55
C ALA A 4 4.80 4.03 2.37
N ILE A 5 4.54 4.56 1.17
CA ILE A 5 4.41 3.73 -0.05
C ILE A 5 5.70 2.94 -0.33
N ASN A 6 6.86 3.56 -0.16
CA ASN A 6 8.14 2.86 -0.33
C ASN A 6 8.33 1.77 0.73
N MET A 7 7.86 2.01 1.95
CA MET A 7 7.88 1.00 3.01
C MET A 7 6.98 -0.19 2.67
N GLU A 8 5.74 0.04 2.24
CA GLU A 8 4.83 -1.05 1.82
C GLU A 8 5.39 -1.83 0.61
N LYS A 9 5.97 -1.14 -0.38
CA LYS A 9 6.62 -1.83 -1.51
C LYS A 9 7.77 -2.74 -1.06
N ASN A 10 8.56 -2.31 -0.08
CA ASN A 10 9.63 -3.12 0.49
C ASN A 10 9.08 -4.32 1.27
N LEU A 11 7.98 -4.13 2.01
CA LEU A 11 7.30 -5.21 2.73
C LEU A 11 6.72 -6.24 1.76
N ASN A 12 5.99 -5.79 0.73
CA ASN A 12 5.47 -6.66 -0.32
C ASN A 12 6.58 -7.43 -1.05
N GLN A 13 7.73 -6.80 -1.31
CA GLN A 13 8.88 -7.52 -1.88
C GLN A 13 9.41 -8.60 -0.93
N ALA A 14 9.53 -8.31 0.37
CA ALA A 14 9.95 -9.31 1.35
C ALA A 14 8.96 -10.48 1.46
N LEU A 15 7.66 -10.22 1.32
CA LEU A 15 6.61 -11.25 1.28
C LEU A 15 6.71 -12.12 0.02
N LEU A 16 6.99 -11.52 -1.14
CA LEU A 16 7.22 -12.26 -2.38
C LEU A 16 8.49 -13.13 -2.30
N ASP A 17 9.56 -12.61 -1.71
CA ASP A 17 10.81 -13.37 -1.50
C ASP A 17 10.58 -14.56 -0.56
N LEU A 18 9.78 -14.36 0.51
CA LEU A 18 9.39 -15.44 1.42
C LEU A 18 8.49 -16.48 0.75
N HIS A 19 7.56 -16.04 -0.10
CA HIS A 19 6.70 -16.93 -0.89
C HIS A 19 7.53 -17.78 -1.86
N ALA A 20 8.47 -17.17 -2.58
CA ALA A 20 9.40 -17.87 -3.47
C ALA A 20 10.24 -18.91 -2.70
N LEU A 21 10.69 -18.57 -1.48
CA LEU A 21 11.37 -19.52 -0.61
C LEU A 21 10.45 -20.69 -0.20
N GLY A 22 9.20 -20.41 0.17
CA GLY A 22 8.19 -21.43 0.48
C GLY A 22 7.98 -22.39 -0.69
N CYS A 23 7.83 -21.86 -1.89
CA CYS A 23 7.74 -22.64 -3.13
C CYS A 23 8.98 -23.51 -3.36
N ALA A 24 10.19 -22.95 -3.21
CA ALA A 24 11.45 -23.68 -3.37
C ALA A 24 11.64 -24.79 -2.33
N ARG A 25 10.99 -24.67 -1.16
CA ARG A 25 11.01 -25.68 -0.08
C ARG A 25 9.82 -26.63 -0.15
N ALA A 26 8.95 -26.51 -1.16
CA ALA A 26 7.72 -27.28 -1.31
C ALA A 26 6.82 -27.19 -0.06
N ASP A 27 6.67 -25.99 0.51
CA ASP A 27 5.77 -25.70 1.61
C ASP A 27 4.49 -25.01 1.08
N PRO A 28 3.45 -25.79 0.70
CA PRO A 28 2.22 -25.23 0.16
C PRO A 28 1.41 -24.47 1.21
N HIS A 29 1.54 -24.81 2.49
CA HIS A 29 0.81 -24.15 3.57
C HIS A 29 1.34 -22.73 3.79
N LEU A 30 2.65 -22.54 3.76
CA LEU A 30 3.25 -21.20 3.83
C LEU A 30 2.84 -20.35 2.63
N CYS A 31 2.85 -20.91 1.41
CA CYS A 31 2.46 -20.17 0.21
C CYS A 31 1.00 -19.71 0.28
N ASP A 32 0.08 -20.62 0.62
CA ASP A 32 -1.34 -20.33 0.78
C ASP A 32 -1.61 -19.27 1.88
N PHE A 33 -0.88 -19.36 3.00
CA PHE A 33 -0.98 -18.37 4.07
C PHE A 33 -0.57 -16.96 3.63
N LEU A 34 0.52 -16.85 2.87
CA LEU A 34 0.99 -15.55 2.36
C LEU A 34 0.04 -14.97 1.31
N GLU A 35 -0.46 -15.80 0.41
CA GLU A 35 -1.43 -15.41 -0.62
C GLU A 35 -2.76 -14.95 -0.01
N SER A 36 -3.31 -15.73 0.93
CA SER A 36 -4.64 -15.51 1.49
C SER A 36 -4.72 -14.32 2.47
N HIS A 37 -3.62 -13.98 3.13
CA HIS A 37 -3.65 -13.01 4.23
C HIS A 37 -2.80 -11.76 4.00
N PHE A 38 -1.80 -11.79 3.13
CA PHE A 38 -0.83 -10.70 3.03
C PHE A 38 -0.73 -10.13 1.62
N LEU A 39 -0.50 -10.96 0.60
CA LEU A 39 -0.16 -10.46 -0.74
C LEU A 39 -1.29 -9.63 -1.38
N ASP A 40 -2.54 -10.05 -1.24
CA ASP A 40 -3.69 -9.29 -1.78
C ASP A 40 -3.92 -7.97 -1.00
N GLU A 41 -3.76 -8.01 0.33
CA GLU A 41 -3.92 -6.83 1.19
C GLU A 41 -2.84 -5.78 0.95
N GLU A 42 -1.58 -6.21 0.76
CA GLU A 42 -0.48 -5.31 0.38
C GLU A 42 -0.73 -4.60 -0.95
N VAL A 43 -1.19 -5.33 -1.97
CA VAL A 43 -1.50 -4.75 -3.28
C VAL A 43 -2.63 -3.72 -3.18
N LYS A 44 -3.70 -4.03 -2.42
CA LYS A 44 -4.79 -3.08 -2.17
C LYS A 44 -4.31 -1.84 -1.42
N LEU A 45 -3.48 -2.01 -0.40
CA LEU A 45 -2.94 -0.91 0.40
C LEU A 45 -2.06 0.01 -0.44
N ILE A 46 -1.10 -0.55 -1.18
CA ILE A 46 -0.22 0.21 -2.08
C ILE A 46 -1.04 0.99 -3.11
N LYS A 47 -2.09 0.37 -3.67
CA LYS A 47 -3.01 1.03 -4.62
C LYS A 47 -3.74 2.21 -3.96
N LYS A 48 -4.36 2.00 -2.80
CA LYS A 48 -5.08 3.04 -2.05
C LYS A 48 -4.17 4.22 -1.73
N MET A 49 -2.94 3.96 -1.27
CA MET A 49 -1.96 5.01 -1.00
C MET A 49 -1.49 5.72 -2.27
N GLY A 50 -1.36 5.02 -3.40
CA GLY A 50 -1.06 5.61 -4.71
C GLY A 50 -2.15 6.57 -5.19
N ASP A 51 -3.42 6.21 -4.99
CA ASP A 51 -4.56 7.07 -5.30
C ASP A 51 -4.59 8.32 -4.42
N HIS A 52 -4.34 8.15 -3.12
CA HIS A 52 -4.20 9.25 -2.18
C HIS A 52 -3.08 10.21 -2.57
N LEU A 53 -1.90 9.70 -2.93
CA LEU A 53 -0.77 10.54 -3.35
C LEU A 53 -1.10 11.33 -4.61
N THR A 54 -1.79 10.70 -5.57
CA THR A 54 -2.24 11.36 -6.80
C THR A 54 -3.24 12.49 -6.49
N ASN A 55 -4.18 12.25 -5.59
CA ASN A 55 -5.13 13.27 -5.13
C ASN A 55 -4.44 14.43 -4.43
N LEU A 56 -3.50 14.17 -3.53
CA LEU A 56 -2.71 15.21 -2.86
C LEU A 56 -1.91 16.05 -3.86
N ARG A 57 -1.25 15.42 -4.84
CA ARG A 57 -0.52 16.13 -5.89
C ARG A 57 -1.43 17.01 -6.75
N ARG A 58 -2.67 16.58 -7.01
CA ARG A 58 -3.68 17.38 -7.71
C ARG A 58 -4.15 18.59 -6.91
N LEU A 59 -4.17 18.47 -5.58
CA LEU A 59 -4.55 19.54 -4.66
C LEU A 59 -3.38 20.46 -4.29
N ALA A 60 -2.18 20.19 -4.82
CA ALA A 60 -1.02 21.06 -4.64
C ALA A 60 -1.21 22.41 -5.37
N GLY A 61 -0.66 23.49 -4.81
CA GLY A 61 -0.73 24.83 -5.39
C GLY A 61 -0.84 25.92 -4.33
N PRO A 62 -1.26 27.15 -4.70
CA PRO A 62 -1.35 28.29 -3.79
C PRO A 62 -2.26 28.05 -2.57
N GLN A 63 -3.18 27.08 -2.66
CA GLN A 63 -4.10 26.70 -1.58
C GLN A 63 -3.80 25.30 -1.00
N ALA A 64 -2.54 24.86 -1.04
CA ALA A 64 -2.14 23.52 -0.58
C ALA A 64 -2.69 23.16 0.82
N GLY A 65 -2.66 24.10 1.77
CA GLY A 65 -3.20 23.87 3.12
C GLY A 65 -4.72 23.62 3.16
N LEU A 66 -5.50 24.28 2.29
CA LEU A 66 -6.94 23.98 2.14
C LEU A 66 -7.14 22.62 1.46
N GLY A 67 -6.30 22.30 0.46
CA GLY A 67 -6.27 21.02 -0.21
C GLY A 67 -6.03 19.85 0.75
N GLU A 68 -5.03 19.98 1.63
CA GLU A 68 -4.71 19.00 2.67
C GLU A 68 -5.87 18.82 3.66
N TYR A 69 -6.45 19.92 4.15
CA TYR A 69 -7.60 19.88 5.05
C TYR A 69 -8.80 19.15 4.42
N LEU A 70 -9.13 19.46 3.16
CA LEU A 70 -10.23 18.81 2.44
C LEU A 70 -9.95 17.32 2.20
N PHE A 71 -8.71 16.98 1.85
CA PHE A 71 -8.29 15.59 1.67
C PHE A 71 -8.44 14.76 2.97
N GLU A 72 -7.98 15.30 4.10
CA GLU A 72 -8.15 14.65 5.40
C GLU A 72 -9.62 14.45 5.75
N ARG A 73 -10.44 15.49 5.56
CA ARG A 73 -11.84 15.50 5.98
C ARG A 73 -12.74 14.64 5.09
N LEU A 74 -12.49 14.60 3.78
CA LEU A 74 -13.39 13.98 2.81
C LEU A 74 -12.91 12.63 2.29
N THR A 75 -11.62 12.31 2.46
CA THR A 75 -11.06 11.02 2.01
C THR A 75 -10.64 10.20 3.22
N VAL A 76 -9.62 10.64 3.97
CA VAL A 76 -9.01 9.83 5.03
C VAL A 76 -9.98 9.52 6.19
N LYS A 77 -10.82 10.48 6.59
CA LYS A 77 -11.75 10.28 7.72
C LYS A 77 -12.89 9.28 7.43
N TYR A 78 -13.17 9.01 6.16
CA TYR A 78 -14.27 8.14 5.73
C TYR A 78 -13.78 6.85 5.06
N ASP A 79 -12.47 6.60 5.15
CA ASP A 79 -11.75 5.43 4.63
C ASP A 79 -11.44 4.40 5.72
#